data_AF-A0A160M6Y1-F1
#
_entry.id   AF-A0A160M6Y1-F1
#
_cell.length_a   1.000
_cell.length_b   1.000
_cell.length_c   1.000
_cell.angle_alpha   90.00
_cell.angle_beta   90.00
_cell.angle_gamma   90.00
#
_symmetry.space_group_name_H-M   'P 1'
#
loop_
_entity.id
_entity.type
_entity.pdbx_description
1 polymer ?
#
loop_
_entity_poly.entity_id
_entity_poly.type
_entity_poly.pdbx_seq_one_letter_code
_entity_poly.pdbx_strand_id
1 'polypeptide(L)' 'MINIYKQAMNGFLVNNLTAFDSEENDHQLIYHLKKGPVQILGEFSSQKYESGCAYVIYAEEEVISVDKELVKIK' A
#
# COMPACT_ATOMS: atom_id res chain seq x y z
N MET A 1 -16.02 -2.42 1.62
CA MET A 1 -16.13 -3.25 0.41
C MET A 1 -14.93 -2.95 -0.45
N ILE A 2 -14.26 -3.96 -0.98
CA ILE A 2 -13.06 -3.79 -1.82
C ILE A 2 -13.45 -3.81 -3.30
N ASN A 3 -12.95 -2.82 -4.05
CA ASN A 3 -13.11 -2.73 -5.49
C ASN A 3 -11.81 -3.18 -6.16
N ILE A 4 -11.77 -4.42 -6.66
CA ILE A 4 -10.63 -4.95 -7.40
C ILE A 4 -10.77 -4.57 -8.87
N TYR A 5 -9.73 -3.99 -9.44
CA TYR A 5 -9.72 -3.57 -10.83
C TYR A 5 -9.55 -4.76 -11.77
N LYS A 6 -10.23 -4.72 -12.92
CA LYS A 6 -10.08 -5.74 -13.98
C LYS A 6 -8.67 -5.77 -14.56
N GLN A 7 -8.00 -4.62 -14.57
CA GLN A 7 -6.63 -4.45 -15.00
C GLN A 7 -5.91 -3.57 -13.97
N ALA A 8 -4.69 -3.96 -13.61
CA ALA A 8 -3.87 -3.18 -12.72
C ALA A 8 -3.53 -1.81 -13.34
N MET A 9 -3.58 -0.76 -12.53
CA MET A 9 -3.15 0.58 -12.94
C MET A 9 -1.70 0.82 -12.53
N ASN A 10 -0.97 1.62 -13.30
CA ASN A 10 0.39 2.00 -12.92
C ASN A 10 0.33 3.16 -11.90
N GLY A 11 1.11 3.02 -10.83
CA GLY A 11 1.27 4.04 -9.81
C GLY A 11 2.73 4.28 -9.47
N PHE A 12 2.97 5.30 -8.66
CA PHE A 12 4.27 5.57 -8.07
C PHE A 12 4.12 5.81 -6.58
N LEU A 13 4.71 4.92 -5.78
CA LEU A 13 4.80 5.06 -4.34
C LEU A 13 5.79 6.19 -4.01
N VAL A 14 5.33 7.25 -3.35
CA VAL A 14 6.13 8.48 -3.18
C VAL A 14 7.14 8.41 -2.04
N ASN A 15 6.89 7.56 -1.04
CA ASN A 15 7.71 7.40 0.17
C ASN A 15 8.12 5.94 0.36
N ASN A 16 9.25 5.72 1.03
CA ASN A 16 9.58 4.37 1.50
C ASN A 16 8.58 3.99 2.60
N LEU A 17 8.15 2.73 2.60
CA LEU A 17 7.26 2.18 3.62
C LEU A 17 8.02 1.15 4.44
N THR A 18 7.88 1.22 5.75
CA THR A 18 8.46 0.27 6.69
C THR A 18 7.35 -0.11 7.65
N ALA A 19 7.05 -1.40 7.75
CA ALA A 19 6.11 -1.91 8.74
C ALA A 19 6.85 -2.80 9.73
N PHE A 20 6.49 -2.64 11.00
CA PHE A 20 6.99 -3.45 12.10
C PHE A 20 5.83 -4.26 12.67
N ASP A 21 6.12 -5.45 13.17
CA ASP A 21 5.18 -6.21 13.97
C ASP A 21 4.97 -5.50 15.30
N SER A 22 3.76 -5.59 15.83
CA SER A 22 3.28 -4.85 16.99
C SER A 22 4.14 -5.09 18.25
N GLU A 23 3.96 -4.25 19.27
CA GLU A 23 4.80 -4.10 20.47
C GLU A 23 5.11 -5.40 21.25
N GLU A 24 4.40 -6.50 21.00
CA GLU A 24 4.59 -7.78 21.69
C GLU A 24 5.79 -8.63 21.17
N ASN A 25 6.40 -8.29 20.02
CA ASN A 25 7.38 -9.18 19.38
C ASN A 25 8.66 -8.46 18.87
N ASP A 26 9.31 -7.70 19.77
CA ASP A 26 10.64 -7.09 19.56
C ASP A 26 10.80 -6.20 18.30
N HIS A 27 9.70 -5.63 17.77
CA HIS A 27 9.72 -4.74 16.60
C HIS A 27 10.36 -5.39 15.36
N GLN A 28 10.06 -6.67 15.11
CA GLN A 28 10.52 -7.32 13.89
C GLN A 28 9.98 -6.58 12.65
N LEU A 29 10.89 -6.26 11.74
CA LEU A 29 10.54 -5.67 10.45
C LEU A 29 9.71 -6.68 9.64
N ILE A 30 8.46 -6.35 9.33
CA ILE A 30 7.58 -7.19 8.51
C ILE A 30 7.87 -6.96 7.03
N TYR A 31 7.96 -5.69 6.61
CA TYR A 31 8.32 -5.36 5.23
C TYR A 31 8.95 -3.96 5.15
N HIS A 32 9.87 -3.81 4.19
CA HIS A 32 10.45 -2.52 3.81
C HIS A 32 10.35 -2.37 2.29
N LEU A 33 9.46 -1.49 1.84
CA LEU A 33 9.24 -1.21 0.42
C LEU A 33 9.85 0.14 0.07
N LYS A 34 10.69 0.16 -0.97
CA LYS A 34 11.26 1.41 -1.46
C LYS A 34 10.24 2.17 -2.30
N LYS A 35 10.32 3.50 -2.25
CA LYS A 35 9.60 4.39 -3.17
C LYS A 35 9.93 3.97 -4.60
N GLY A 36 8.93 3.98 -5.48
CA GLY A 36 9.14 3.50 -6.84
C GLY A 36 7.85 3.18 -7.59
N PRO A 37 7.99 2.65 -8.81
CA PRO A 37 6.86 2.16 -9.59
C PRO A 37 6.14 1.02 -8.87
N VAL A 38 4.80 1.08 -8.84
CA VAL A 38 3.95 0.05 -8.25
C VAL A 38 2.76 -0.23 -9.17
N GLN A 39 2.12 -1.39 -8.99
CA GLN A 39 0.85 -1.69 -9.65
C GLN A 39 -0.30 -1.57 -8.65
N ILE A 40 -1.32 -0.81 -8.99
CA ILE A 40 -2.53 -0.65 -8.18
C ILE A 40 -3.55 -1.69 -8.64
N LEU A 41 -3.88 -2.62 -7.75
CA LEU A 41 -4.77 -3.75 -8.00
C LEU A 41 -6.23 -3.44 -7.67
N GLY A 42 -6.47 -2.48 -6.78
CA GLY A 42 -7.80 -2.11 -6.34
C GLY A 42 -7.79 -1.02 -5.29
N GLU A 43 -8.96 -0.68 -4.76
CA GLU A 43 -9.12 0.25 -3.66
C GLU A 43 -10.27 -0.12 -2.72
N PHE A 44 -10.23 0.37 -1.49
CA PHE A 44 -11.33 0.22 -0.54
C PHE A 44 -11.39 1.39 0.44
N SER A 45 -12.61 1.74 0.86
CA SER A 45 -12.81 2.71 1.93
C SER A 45 -12.49 2.12 3.31
N SER A 46 -11.77 2.86 4.13
CA SER A 46 -11.42 2.47 5.51
C SER A 46 -11.04 3.71 6.31
N GLN A 47 -11.59 3.82 7.53
CA GLN A 47 -11.27 4.90 8.46
C GLN A 47 -9.89 4.76 9.12
N LYS A 48 -9.18 3.64 8.88
CA LYS A 48 -7.81 3.45 9.37
C LYS A 48 -6.77 4.28 8.59
N TYR A 49 -7.14 4.74 7.41
CA TYR A 49 -6.29 5.54 6.52
C TYR A 49 -6.75 6.99 6.57
N GLU A 50 -5.81 7.93 6.52
CA GLU A 50 -6.08 9.37 6.68
C GLU A 50 -6.99 9.89 5.56
N SER A 51 -6.79 9.41 4.34
CA SER A 51 -7.64 9.77 3.19
C SER A 51 -9.01 9.08 3.18
N GLY A 52 -9.30 8.22 4.17
CA GLY A 52 -10.50 7.41 4.23
C GLY A 52 -10.57 6.29 3.17
N CYS A 53 -9.52 6.14 2.36
CA CYS A 53 -9.41 5.15 1.31
C CYS A 53 -7.98 4.59 1.23
N ALA A 54 -7.86 3.32 0.89
CA ALA A 54 -6.57 2.69 0.63
C ALA A 54 -6.54 2.07 -0.76
N TYR A 55 -5.36 2.13 -1.39
CA TYR A 55 -5.05 1.30 -2.53
C TYR A 55 -4.51 -0.04 -2.08
N VAL A 56 -4.87 -1.10 -2.80
CA VAL A 56 -4.12 -2.36 -2.78
C VAL A 56 -3.08 -2.29 -3.89
N ILE A 57 -1.81 -2.39 -3.52
CA ILE A 57 -0.69 -2.31 -4.44
C ILE A 57 0.11 -3.61 -4.47
N TYR A 58 0.70 -3.91 -5.62
CA TYR A 58 1.76 -4.89 -5.78
C TYR A 58 3.10 -4.16 -5.95
N ALA A 59 4.06 -4.46 -5.07
CA ALA A 59 5.38 -3.83 -5.03
C ALA A 59 6.40 -4.83 -4.47
N GLU A 60 7.55 -4.98 -5.13
CA GLU A 60 8.66 -5.85 -4.68
C GLU A 60 8.21 -7.26 -4.26
N GLU A 61 7.37 -7.91 -5.09
CA GLU A 61 6.80 -9.25 -4.85
C GLU A 61 5.74 -9.35 -3.75
N GLU A 62 5.42 -8.25 -3.08
CA GLU A 62 4.44 -8.18 -2.00
C GLU A 62 3.13 -7.50 -2.44
N VAL A 63 2.01 -7.91 -1.81
CA VAL A 63 0.71 -7.24 -1.95
C VAL A 63 0.33 -6.60 -0.64
N ILE A 64 0.28 -5.27 -0.61
CA ILE A 64 -0.04 -4.51 0.59
C ILE A 64 -1.13 -3.47 0.33
N SER A 65 -1.71 -2.96 1.42
CA SER A 65 -2.65 -1.83 1.35
C SER A 65 -2.01 -0.57 1.94
N VAL A 66 -2.10 0.53 1.20
CA VAL A 66 -1.48 1.80 1.53
C VAL A 66 -2.50 2.93 1.44
N ASP A 67 -2.30 4.00 2.21
CA ASP A 67 -3.12 5.20 2.06
C ASP A 67 -3.06 5.68 0.59
N LYS A 68 -4.23 6.06 0.05
CA LYS A 68 -4.36 6.54 -1.32
C LYS A 68 -3.40 7.69 -1.65
N GLU A 69 -3.09 8.54 -0.68
CA GLU A 69 -2.19 9.69 -0.86
C GLU A 69 -0.72 9.31 -1.02
N LEU A 70 -0.34 8.08 -0.64
CA LEU A 70 1.04 7.58 -0.80
C LEU A 70 1.34 7.15 -2.23
N VAL A 71 0.34 7.06 -3.11
CA VAL A 71 0.52 6.61 -4.50
C VAL A 71 0.02 7.65 -5.48
N LYS A 72 0.92 8.11 -6.35
CA LYS A 72 0.54 8.94 -7.50
C LYS A 72 0.19 8.05 -8.70
N ILE A 73 -1.04 8.17 -9.19
CA ILE A 73 -1.46 7.54 -10.44
C ILE A 73 -0.79 8.27 -11.61
N LYS A 74 -0.31 7.52 -12.61
CA LYS A 74 0.18 8.07 -13.87
C LYS A 74 -0.88 8.03 -14.96
#